data_AF-A0A2H5DUS9-F1
#
_entry.id   AF-A0A2H5DUS9-F1
#
_cell.length_a   1.000
_cell.length_b   1.000
_cell.length_c   1.000
_cell.angle_alpha   90.00
_cell.angle_beta   90.00
_cell.angle_gamma   90.00
#
_symmetry.space_group_name_H-M   'P 1'
#
loop_
_entity.id
_entity.type
_entity.pdbx_description
1 polymer ?
#
loop_
_entity_poly.entity_id
_entity_poly.type
_entity_poly.pdbx_seq_one_letter_code
_entity_poly.pdbx_strand_id
1 'polypeptide(L)'
;MMMKKWMVMAGIACSCAAQAAEKPALPDGAYGFDWYGNTPCRKMDKETLRRFKSCESGGSGFGDGVLPLLTCRHGKNDEWVIYASKAQCRDERETMEANAP
;
A
#
# COMPACT_ATOMS: atom_id res chain seq x y z
N MET A 1 -14.88 -62.47 -20.82
CA MET A 1 -13.75 -61.71 -20.23
C MET A 1 -13.67 -60.41 -21.01
N MET A 2 -13.71 -59.19 -20.50
CA MET A 2 -13.42 -58.60 -19.19
C MET A 2 -14.30 -57.36 -18.96
N MET A 3 -14.48 -57.02 -17.68
CA MET A 3 -15.35 -56.00 -17.12
C MET A 3 -14.88 -54.57 -17.43
N LYS A 4 -15.82 -53.69 -17.82
CA LYS A 4 -15.61 -52.23 -17.87
C LYS A 4 -15.77 -51.67 -16.46
N LYS A 5 -14.65 -51.22 -15.89
CA LYS A 5 -14.52 -50.74 -14.52
C LYS A 5 -14.48 -49.20 -14.52
N TRP A 6 -15.47 -48.59 -13.85
CA TRP A 6 -15.46 -47.38 -13.01
C TRP A 6 -14.50 -46.23 -13.29
N MET A 7 -15.03 -45.00 -13.32
CA MET A 7 -14.51 -43.91 -12.49
C MET A 7 -15.53 -42.76 -12.36
N VAL A 8 -16.02 -42.59 -11.13
CA VAL A 8 -16.77 -41.43 -10.67
C VAL A 8 -15.76 -40.31 -10.45
N MET A 9 -15.83 -39.24 -11.24
CA MET A 9 -15.04 -38.02 -11.01
C MET A 9 -15.66 -37.25 -9.84
N ALA A 10 -15.00 -37.32 -8.69
CA ALA A 10 -15.27 -36.45 -7.55
C ALA A 10 -14.85 -35.02 -7.91
N GLY A 11 -15.83 -34.11 -7.97
CA GLY A 11 -15.59 -32.69 -8.20
C GLY A 11 -14.86 -32.06 -7.00
N ILE A 12 -13.63 -31.62 -7.23
CA ILE A 12 -12.87 -30.80 -6.29
C ILE A 12 -13.47 -29.40 -6.34
N ALA A 13 -14.25 -29.05 -5.31
CA ALA A 13 -14.75 -27.70 -5.09
C ALA A 13 -13.56 -26.75 -4.85
N CYS A 14 -13.25 -25.93 -5.86
CA CYS A 14 -12.26 -24.87 -5.77
C CYS A 14 -12.77 -23.80 -4.78
N SER A 15 -12.32 -23.89 -3.53
CA SER A 15 -12.59 -22.89 -2.51
C SER A 15 -11.62 -21.72 -2.71
N CYS A 16 -12.07 -20.69 -3.45
CA CYS A 16 -11.41 -19.39 -3.46
C CYS A 16 -11.59 -18.75 -2.08
N ALA A 17 -10.66 -19.00 -1.16
CA ALA A 17 -10.49 -18.19 0.02
C ALA A 17 -10.08 -16.79 -0.44
N ALA A 18 -11.05 -15.89 -0.54
CA ALA A 18 -10.79 -14.46 -0.67
C ALA A 18 -10.07 -14.01 0.59
N GLN A 19 -8.74 -13.96 0.53
CA GLN A 19 -7.93 -13.25 1.52
C GLN A 19 -8.38 -11.80 1.46
N ALA A 20 -9.19 -11.40 2.43
CA ALA A 20 -9.39 -9.99 2.72
C ALA A 20 -8.02 -9.45 3.10
N ALA A 21 -7.31 -8.86 2.12
CA ALA A 21 -6.08 -8.15 2.37
C ALA A 21 -6.39 -7.12 3.46
N GLU A 22 -5.83 -7.33 4.65
CA GLU A 22 -5.94 -6.36 5.73
C GLU A 22 -5.42 -5.04 5.17
N LYS A 23 -6.30 -4.03 5.11
CA LYS A 23 -5.89 -2.70 4.68
C LYS A 23 -4.73 -2.29 5.58
N PRO A 24 -3.59 -1.85 5.03
CA PRO A 24 -2.47 -1.43 5.85
C PRO A 24 -2.95 -0.43 6.89
N ALA A 25 -2.75 -0.76 8.17
CA ALA A 25 -3.15 0.13 9.25
C ALA A 25 -2.27 1.37 9.19
N LEU A 26 -2.88 2.52 8.87
CA LEU A 26 -2.21 3.79 8.85
C LEU A 26 -1.81 4.15 10.30
N PRO A 27 -0.52 4.40 10.58
CA PRO A 27 -0.10 4.70 11.95
C PRO A 27 -0.73 6.01 12.43
N ASP A 28 -1.30 6.00 13.64
CA ASP A 28 -1.81 7.22 14.27
C ASP A 28 -0.65 8.23 14.42
N GLY A 29 -0.82 9.41 13.82
CA GLY A 29 0.23 10.45 13.81
C GLY A 29 1.29 10.30 12.73
N ALA A 30 1.03 9.51 11.68
CA ALA A 30 1.84 9.45 10.47
C ALA A 30 2.03 10.82 9.79
N TYR A 31 3.00 10.89 8.90
CA TYR A 31 3.30 12.08 8.09
C TYR A 31 3.31 11.72 6.62
N GLY A 32 2.71 12.56 5.78
CA GLY A 32 2.68 12.30 4.35
C GLY A 32 2.65 13.57 3.51
N PHE A 33 2.87 13.36 2.22
CA PHE A 33 2.80 14.39 1.19
C PHE A 33 2.19 13.83 -0.09
N ASP A 34 1.70 14.73 -0.95
CA ASP A 34 1.16 14.39 -2.27
C ASP A 34 2.31 14.38 -3.29
N TRP A 35 2.57 13.22 -3.89
CA TRP A 35 3.65 13.02 -4.84
C TRP A 35 3.54 13.90 -6.07
N TYR A 36 2.32 14.14 -6.54
CA TYR A 36 2.07 14.98 -7.72
C TYR A 36 1.74 16.43 -7.36
N GLY A 37 1.63 16.73 -6.07
CA GLY A 37 1.32 18.05 -5.54
C GLY A 37 2.54 18.74 -4.94
N ASN A 38 2.38 20.02 -4.59
CA ASN A 38 3.39 20.76 -3.82
C ASN A 38 3.10 20.73 -2.31
N THR A 39 2.45 19.65 -1.83
CA THR A 39 2.05 19.56 -0.43
C THR A 39 3.28 19.24 0.41
N PRO A 40 3.66 20.05 1.40
CA PRO A 40 4.75 19.68 2.29
C PRO A 40 4.37 18.53 3.20
N CYS A 41 5.40 17.82 3.68
CA CYS A 41 5.23 16.80 4.71
C CYS A 41 4.44 17.33 5.90
N ARG A 42 3.24 16.80 6.06
CA ARG A 42 2.29 17.20 7.09
C ARG A 42 1.85 15.99 7.90
N LYS A 43 1.46 16.25 9.13
CA LYS A 43 0.84 15.22 9.97
C LYS A 43 -0.50 14.83 9.36
N MET A 44 -0.78 13.53 9.35
CA MET A 44 -2.01 12.94 8.86
C MET A 44 -2.95 12.72 10.05
N ASP A 45 -4.06 13.46 10.08
CA ASP A 45 -5.11 13.23 11.06
C ASP A 45 -5.99 12.05 10.65
N LYS A 46 -6.76 11.53 11.62
CA LYS A 46 -7.67 10.39 11.41
C LYS A 46 -8.69 10.64 10.30
N GLU A 47 -9.07 11.90 10.08
CA GLU A 47 -10.04 12.23 9.04
C GLU A 47 -9.42 12.10 7.65
N THR A 48 -8.22 12.62 7.45
CA THR A 48 -7.43 12.52 6.22
C THR A 48 -7.17 11.06 5.89
N LEU A 49 -6.72 10.28 6.88
CA LEU A 49 -6.43 8.85 6.71
C LEU A 49 -7.67 8.05 6.26
N ARG A 50 -8.87 8.41 6.71
CA ARG A 50 -10.14 7.76 6.31
C ARG A 50 -10.61 8.12 4.90
N ARG A 51 -10.12 9.20 4.30
CA ARG A 51 -10.53 9.63 2.96
C ARG A 51 -9.87 8.81 1.86
N PHE A 52 -8.71 8.18 2.14
CA PHE A 52 -8.05 7.30 1.18
C PHE A 52 -8.91 6.09 0.83
N LYS A 53 -9.03 5.81 -0.46
CA LYS A 53 -9.79 4.67 -0.99
C LYS A 53 -8.97 3.39 -0.99
N SER A 54 -7.68 3.52 -1.26
CA SER A 54 -6.71 2.42 -1.29
C SER A 54 -5.40 2.87 -0.65
N CYS A 55 -4.76 1.94 0.06
CA CYS A 55 -3.41 2.08 0.57
C CYS A 55 -2.67 0.77 0.35
N GLU A 56 -1.45 0.87 -0.13
CA GLU A 56 -0.55 -0.27 -0.38
C GLU A 56 0.69 -0.11 0.49
N SER A 57 1.08 -1.17 1.18
CA SER A 57 2.34 -1.20 1.91
C SER A 57 3.49 -1.31 0.92
N GLY A 58 4.52 -0.49 1.13
CA GLY A 58 5.72 -0.52 0.33
C GLY A 58 6.95 -0.25 1.20
N GLY A 59 8.05 0.00 0.51
CA GLY A 59 9.25 0.54 1.15
C GLY A 59 9.92 1.54 0.24
N SER A 60 10.45 2.61 0.82
CA SER A 60 11.36 3.53 0.16
C SER A 60 12.78 3.02 0.30
N GLY A 61 13.49 2.92 -0.82
CA GLY A 61 14.92 2.60 -0.85
C GLY A 61 15.82 3.84 -0.81
N PHE A 62 15.30 4.97 -0.34
CA PHE A 62 16.02 6.23 -0.32
C PHE A 62 16.78 6.34 1.01
N GLY A 63 18.09 6.10 1.00
CA GLY A 63 18.96 6.13 2.20
C GLY A 63 19.55 4.76 2.58
N ASP A 64 19.96 4.62 3.84
CA ASP A 64 20.59 3.39 4.38
C ASP A 64 19.55 2.30 4.67
N GLY A 65 18.98 1.73 3.61
CA GLY A 65 18.08 0.59 3.66
C GLY A 65 16.66 0.88 3.21
N VAL A 66 15.81 -0.16 3.22
CA VAL A 66 14.40 -0.06 2.83
C VAL A 66 13.58 0.34 4.06
N LEU A 67 13.07 1.57 4.07
CA LEU A 67 12.22 2.06 5.14
C LEU A 67 10.74 1.84 4.77
N PRO A 68 9.88 1.46 5.73
CA PRO A 68 8.48 1.20 5.43
C PRO A 68 7.75 2.50 5.06
N LEU A 69 6.84 2.39 4.08
CA LEU A 69 5.91 3.45 3.70
C LEU A 69 4.54 2.88 3.34
N LEU A 70 3.55 3.77 3.27
CA LEU A 70 2.25 3.50 2.67
C LEU A 70 2.03 4.42 1.49
N THR A 71 1.66 3.85 0.35
CA THR A 71 1.20 4.60 -0.83
C THR A 71 -0.31 4.60 -0.86
N CYS A 72 -0.93 5.75 -0.64
CA CYS A 72 -2.38 5.90 -0.53
C CYS A 72 -2.96 6.79 -1.62
N ARG A 73 -4.21 6.53 -2.02
CA ARG A 73 -4.89 7.27 -3.10
C ARG A 73 -6.35 7.58 -2.73
N HIS A 74 -6.85 8.79 -3.00
CA HIS A 74 -8.29 9.10 -2.98
C HIS A 74 -8.96 8.76 -4.32
N GLY A 75 -8.18 8.57 -5.39
CA GLY A 75 -8.62 8.33 -6.76
C GLY A 75 -7.48 7.87 -7.67
N LYS A 76 -7.56 8.19 -8.96
CA LYS A 76 -6.56 7.78 -9.96
C LYS A 76 -5.41 8.78 -10.13
N ASN A 77 -5.60 10.03 -9.67
CA ASN A 77 -4.74 11.16 -10.03
C ASN A 77 -4.02 11.75 -8.81
N ASP A 78 -4.07 11.07 -7.68
CA ASP A 78 -3.48 11.52 -6.43
C ASP A 78 -2.78 10.34 -5.77
N GLU A 79 -1.50 10.54 -5.44
CA GLU A 79 -0.67 9.53 -4.83
C GLU A 79 0.01 10.15 -3.63
N TRP A 80 -0.36 9.68 -2.46
CA TRP A 80 0.18 10.13 -1.20
C TRP A 80 1.18 9.11 -0.69
N VAL A 81 2.38 9.59 -0.36
CA VAL A 81 3.41 8.78 0.29
C VAL A 81 3.39 9.11 1.77
N ILE A 82 3.20 8.08 2.61
CA ILE A 82 2.97 8.23 4.05
C ILE A 82 4.01 7.41 4.82
N TYR A 83 4.60 8.07 5.81
CA TYR A 83 5.69 7.57 6.63
C TYR A 83 5.34 7.66 8.12
N ALA A 84 6.03 6.85 8.94
CA ALA A 84 5.81 6.83 10.38
C ALA A 84 6.29 8.11 11.07
N SER A 85 7.35 8.75 10.57
CA SER A 85 7.97 9.92 11.20
C SER A 85 8.03 11.14 10.28
N LYS A 86 8.04 12.33 10.89
CA LYS A 86 8.20 13.60 10.17
C LYS A 86 9.57 13.72 9.48
N ALA A 87 10.62 13.24 10.17
CA ALA A 87 11.99 13.28 9.66
C ALA A 87 12.10 12.44 8.38
N GLN A 88 11.65 11.18 8.44
CA GLN A 88 11.61 10.30 7.28
C GLN A 88 10.82 10.93 6.13
N CYS A 89 9.60 11.43 6.37
CA CYS A 89 8.82 12.07 5.32
C CYS A 89 9.59 13.19 4.62
N ARG A 90 10.24 14.07 5.38
CA ARG A 90 11.01 15.20 4.82
C ARG A 90 12.18 14.68 3.98
N ASP A 91 13.00 13.81 4.55
CA ASP A 91 14.25 13.35 3.92
C ASP A 91 13.93 12.56 2.63
N GLU A 92 12.87 11.77 2.65
CA GLU A 92 12.33 11.03 1.52
C GLU A 92 11.76 11.96 0.45
N ARG A 93 10.97 12.96 0.83
CA ARG A 93 10.44 13.96 -0.11
C ARG A 93 11.56 14.72 -0.82
N GLU A 94 12.55 15.20 -0.07
CA GLU A 94 13.71 15.90 -0.63
C GLU A 94 14.47 15.00 -1.61
N THR A 95 14.66 13.73 -1.26
CA THR A 95 15.31 12.75 -2.14
C THR A 95 14.49 12.49 -3.39
N MET A 96 13.18 12.28 -3.25
CA MET A 96 12.31 12.02 -4.39
C MET A 96 12.20 13.24 -5.30
N GLU A 97 12.12 14.47 -4.77
CA GLU A 97 12.14 15.72 -5.54
C GLU A 97 13.46 15.90 -6.30
N ALA A 98 14.59 15.51 -5.70
CA ALA A 98 15.90 15.57 -6.35
C ALA A 98 16.08 14.54 -7.49
N ASN A 99 15.30 13.45 -7.47
CA ASN A 99 15.37 12.36 -8.45
C ASN A 99 14.14 12.24 -9.36
N ALA A 100 13.15 13.14 -9.20
CA ALA A 100 11.99 13.20 -10.06
C ALA A 100 12.43 13.51 -11.51
N PRO A 101 11.85 12.84 -12.52
CA PRO A 101 12.21 13.03 -13.92
C PRO A 101 11.88 14.43 -14.46
#